data_AF-A0A077XSZ4-F1
#
_entry.id   AF-A0A077XSZ4-F1
#
_cell.length_a   1.000
_cell.length_b   1.000
_cell.length_c   1.000
_cell.angle_alpha   90.00
_cell.angle_beta   90.00
_cell.angle_gamma   90.00
#
_symmetry.space_group_name_H-M   'P 1'
#
loop_
_entity.id
_entity.type
_entity.pdbx_description
1 polymer ?
#
loop_
_entity_poly.entity_id
_entity_poly.type
_entity_poly.pdbx_seq_one_letter_code
_entity_poly.pdbx_strand_id
1 'polypeptide(L)'
;MSYMKYVPTLETERLIIRPITLDDVEEFYAMDSQPEVHLYLNRSPLKSSEEAKDYIKGLLQQYETHGIGRVAVIEKKQRIN
;
A
#
# COMPACT_ATOMS: atom_id res chain seq x y z
N MET A 1 4.41 -24.72 10.65
CA MET A 1 4.19 -23.87 9.46
C MET A 1 3.03 -22.95 9.73
N SER A 2 3.27 -21.64 9.90
CA SER A 2 2.19 -20.65 9.88
C SER A 2 1.66 -20.59 8.44
N TYR A 3 0.37 -20.81 8.26
CA TYR A 3 -0.28 -20.56 6.98
C TYR A 3 -0.35 -19.04 6.81
N MET A 4 0.38 -18.53 5.83
CA MET A 4 0.24 -17.13 5.41
C MET A 4 -1.21 -16.94 4.97
N LYS A 5 -1.96 -16.12 5.70
CA LYS A 5 -3.37 -15.87 5.38
C LYS A 5 -3.43 -15.13 4.05
N TYR A 6 -4.11 -15.73 3.07
CA TYR A 6 -4.16 -15.23 1.70
C TYR A 6 -4.91 -13.90 1.61
N VAL A 7 -4.25 -12.87 1.07
CA VAL A 7 -4.88 -11.60 0.66
C VAL A 7 -5.06 -11.65 -0.86
N PRO A 8 -6.30 -11.67 -1.38
CA PRO A 8 -6.55 -11.84 -2.80
C PRO A 8 -6.14 -10.61 -3.62
N THR A 9 -5.79 -10.84 -4.87
CA THR A 9 -5.83 -9.82 -5.91
C THR A 9 -7.22 -9.78 -6.51
N LEU A 10 -7.80 -8.58 -6.59
CA LEU A 10 -9.10 -8.31 -7.20
C LEU A 10 -8.92 -7.36 -8.38
N GLU A 11 -9.85 -7.44 -9.32
CA GLU A 11 -9.87 -6.55 -10.47
C GLU A 11 -11.25 -5.95 -10.67
N THR A 12 -11.26 -4.71 -11.16
CA THR A 12 -12.45 -4.06 -11.71
C THR A 12 -12.19 -3.72 -13.17
N GLU A 13 -13.15 -3.07 -13.83
CA GLU A 13 -12.95 -2.54 -15.18
C GLU A 13 -11.71 -1.62 -15.27
N ARG A 14 -11.41 -0.86 -14.21
CA ARG A 14 -10.37 0.20 -14.23
C ARG A 14 -9.20 -0.03 -13.28
N LEU A 15 -9.33 -0.94 -12.31
CA LEU A 15 -8.38 -1.07 -11.19
C LEU A 15 -7.88 -2.50 -11.02
N ILE A 16 -6.63 -2.62 -10.58
CA ILE A 16 -6.05 -3.81 -9.95
C ILE A 16 -5.91 -3.49 -8.47
N ILE A 17 -6.50 -4.32 -7.62
CA ILE A 17 -6.45 -4.18 -6.16
C ILE A 17 -5.68 -5.38 -5.64
N ARG A 18 -4.46 -5.19 -5.15
CA ARG A 18 -3.56 -6.30 -4.79
C ARG A 18 -2.89 -6.08 -3.43
N PRO A 19 -2.33 -7.13 -2.81
CA PRO A 19 -1.45 -6.96 -1.66
C PRO A 19 -0.31 -5.98 -1.97
N ILE A 20 0.04 -5.16 -0.97
CA ILE A 20 1.18 -4.25 -1.02
C ILE A 20 2.46 -5.09 -0.97
N THR A 21 3.49 -4.68 -1.71
CA THR A 21 4.84 -5.25 -1.66
C THR A 21 5.86 -4.18 -1.29
N LEU A 22 7.12 -4.59 -1.06
CA LEU A 22 8.21 -3.64 -0.83
C LEU A 22 8.57 -2.83 -2.08
N ASP A 23 8.09 -3.22 -3.26
CA ASP A 23 8.30 -2.46 -4.49
C ASP A 23 7.42 -1.21 -4.54
N ASP A 24 6.36 -1.15 -3.71
CA ASP A 24 5.45 -0.01 -3.64
C ASP A 24 6.00 1.16 -2.80
N VAL A 25 7.23 1.06 -2.26
CA VAL A 25 7.78 2.05 -1.31
C VAL A 25 7.85 3.46 -1.91
N GLU A 26 8.36 3.58 -3.13
CA GLU A 26 8.59 4.88 -3.77
C GLU A 26 7.26 5.55 -4.14
N GLU A 27 6.33 4.81 -4.76
CA GLU A 27 5.01 5.31 -5.10
C GLU A 27 4.18 5.62 -3.85
N PHE A 28 4.28 4.79 -2.80
CA PHE A 28 3.62 5.05 -1.53
C PHE A 28 4.15 6.33 -0.89
N TYR A 29 5.47 6.52 -0.87
CA TYR A 29 6.09 7.74 -0.35
C TYR A 29 5.68 8.98 -1.17
N ALA A 30 5.71 8.89 -2.50
CA ALA A 30 5.33 9.99 -3.39
C ALA A 30 3.89 10.47 -3.13
N MET A 31 2.98 9.55 -2.79
CA MET A 31 1.62 9.88 -2.38
C MET A 31 1.56 10.39 -0.93
N ASP A 32 2.08 9.64 0.04
CA ASP A 32 1.86 9.89 1.47
C ASP A 32 2.72 11.05 2.04
N SER A 33 3.69 11.56 1.26
CA SER A 33 4.44 12.79 1.58
C SER A 33 3.68 14.08 1.23
N GLN A 34 2.57 13.99 0.50
CA GLN A 34 1.74 15.13 0.11
C GLN A 34 0.84 15.60 1.27
N PRO A 35 0.95 16.86 1.74
CA PRO A 35 0.10 17.38 2.82
C PRO A 35 -1.40 17.27 2.56
N GLU A 36 -1.83 17.39 1.32
CA GLU A 36 -3.23 17.29 0.88
C GLU A 36 -3.84 15.90 1.14
N VAL A 37 -3.04 14.83 1.08
CA VAL A 37 -3.49 13.46 1.39
C VAL A 37 -3.89 13.36 2.85
N HIS A 38 -3.25 14.15 3.73
CA HIS A 38 -3.46 14.11 5.17
C HIS A 38 -4.42 15.19 5.68
N LEU A 39 -5.06 15.98 4.82
CA LEU A 39 -5.97 17.04 5.24
C LEU A 39 -7.09 16.55 6.18
N TYR A 40 -7.57 15.32 5.95
CA TYR A 40 -8.60 14.66 6.75
C TYR A 40 -8.12 13.38 7.44
N LEU A 41 -6.82 13.09 7.36
CA LEU A 41 -6.20 11.97 8.06
C LEU A 41 -5.50 12.52 9.30
N ASN A 42 -5.73 11.91 10.47
CA ASN A 42 -5.06 12.31 11.71
C ASN A 42 -3.60 11.83 11.73
N ARG A 43 -2.81 12.19 10.71
CA ARG A 43 -1.41 11.82 10.51
C ARG A 43 -0.65 12.96 9.84
N SER A 44 0.65 12.98 10.06
CA SER A 44 1.55 13.86 9.32
C SER A 44 2.04 13.16 8.05
N PRO A 45 2.32 13.93 6.98
CA PRO A 45 2.96 13.39 5.79
C PRO A 45 4.29 12.71 6.11
N LEU A 46 4.61 11.68 5.34
CA LEU A 46 5.91 11.02 5.44
C LEU A 46 7.05 11.94 5.02
N LYS A 47 8.20 11.76 5.66
CA LYS A 47 9.39 12.61 5.46
C LYS A 47 10.50 11.93 4.66
N SER A 48 10.46 10.61 4.54
CA SER A 48 11.42 9.85 3.72
C SER A 48 10.85 8.52 3.22
N SER A 49 11.52 7.95 2.21
CA SER A 49 11.22 6.60 1.72
C SER A 49 11.53 5.52 2.76
N GLU A 50 12.47 5.75 3.69
CA GLU A 50 12.68 4.85 4.83
C GLU A 50 11.46 4.80 5.75
N GLU A 51 10.84 5.94 6.07
CA GLU A 51 9.60 5.96 6.86
C GLU A 51 8.46 5.21 6.13
N ALA A 52 8.37 5.38 4.80
CA ALA A 52 7.42 4.64 3.97
C ALA A 52 7.67 3.13 4.00
N LYS A 53 8.94 2.71 3.91
CA LYS A 53 9.36 1.31 3.98
C LYS A 53 8.99 0.68 5.32
N ASP A 54 9.23 1.38 6.43
CA ASP A 54 8.85 0.87 7.75
C ASP A 54 7.33 0.82 7.93
N TYR A 55 6.61 1.77 7.35
CA TYR A 55 5.16 1.71 7.30
C TYR A 55 4.65 0.49 6.52
N ILE A 56 5.19 0.22 5.33
CA ILE A 56 4.84 -0.95 4.50
C ILE A 56 5.15 -2.25 5.23
N LYS A 57 6.30 -2.38 5.90
CA LYS A 57 6.59 -3.56 6.74
C LYS A 57 5.51 -3.79 7.80
N GLY A 58 4.99 -2.72 8.40
CA GLY A 58 3.87 -2.79 9.33
C GLY A 58 2.59 -3.35 8.67
N LEU A 59 2.31 -2.99 7.42
CA LEU A 59 1.18 -3.53 6.65
C LEU A 59 1.38 -5.00 6.30
N LEU A 60 2.60 -5.41 5.91
CA LEU A 60 2.93 -6.81 5.66
C LEU A 60 2.74 -7.65 6.93
N GLN A 61 3.15 -7.13 8.08
CA GLN A 61 2.93 -7.79 9.37
C GLN A 61 1.42 -7.93 9.68
N GLN A 62 0.58 -6.98 9.28
CA GLN A 62 -0.87 -7.11 9.45
C GLN A 62 -1.45 -8.27 8.62
N TYR A 63 -0.92 -8.51 7.42
CA TYR A 63 -1.31 -9.68 6.61
C TYR A 63 -0.98 -10.98 7.34
N GLU A 64 0.23 -11.11 7.89
CA GLU A 64 0.64 -12.31 8.65
C GLU A 64 -0.22 -12.54 9.90
N THR A 65 -0.47 -11.48 10.67
CA THR A 65 -1.18 -11.60 11.94
C THR A 65 -2.69 -11.76 11.73
N HIS A 66 -3.29 -10.94 10.88
CA HIS A 66 -4.75 -10.83 10.78
C HIS A 66 -5.31 -11.48 9.53
N GLY A 67 -4.54 -11.57 8.44
CA GLY A 67 -5.01 -12.02 7.12
C GLY A 67 -5.78 -10.96 6.34
N ILE A 68 -5.67 -9.71 6.79
CA ILE A 68 -6.27 -8.54 6.16
C ILE A 68 -5.38 -7.33 6.46
N GLY A 69 -5.41 -6.35 5.57
CA GLY A 69 -4.72 -5.08 5.73
C GLY A 69 -5.05 -4.14 4.59
N ARG A 70 -4.36 -3.01 4.54
CA ARG A 70 -4.45 -2.09 3.39
C ARG A 70 -3.94 -2.79 2.13
N VAL A 71 -4.45 -2.42 0.97
CA VAL A 71 -4.07 -2.99 -0.33
C VAL A 71 -3.63 -1.87 -1.27
N ALA A 72 -2.75 -2.18 -2.23
CA ALA A 72 -2.40 -1.27 -3.29
C ALA A 72 -3.54 -1.24 -4.32
N VAL A 73 -3.87 -0.04 -4.80
CA VAL A 73 -4.91 0.17 -5.82
C VAL A 73 -4.25 0.83 -7.02
N ILE A 74 -4.16 0.09 -8.12
CA ILE A 74 -3.43 0.50 -9.32
C ILE A 74 -4.41 0.71 -10.47
N GLU A 75 -4.34 1.86 -11.14
CA GLU A 75 -5.13 2.11 -12.34
C GLU A 75 -4.59 1.31 -13.53
N LYS A 76 -5.46 0.55 -14.20
CA LYS A 76 -5.11 -0.24 -15.39
C LYS A 76 -4.62 0.63 -16.55
N LYS A 77 -5.16 1.84 -16.68
CA LYS A 77 -4.83 2.77 -17.78
C LYS A 77 -3.39 3.28 -17.74
N GLN A 78 -2.72 3.22 -16.58
CA GLN A 78 -1.34 3.68 -16.44
C GLN A 78 -0.29 2.65 -16.91
N ARG A 79 -0.70 1.46 -17.41
CA ARG A 79 0.20 0.49 -18.08
C ARG A 79 0.14 0.57 -19.62
N ILE A 80 -0.17 1.73 -20.17
CA ILE A 80 0.06 2.04 -21.59
C ILE A 80 0.94 3.30 -21.64
N ASN A 81 2.25 3.07 -21.52
CA ASN A 81 3.36 3.72 -22.24
C ASN A 81 4.70 3.25 -21.67
#